data_AF-A0A1D3UWP8-F1
#
_entry.id   AF-A0A1D3UWP8-F1
#
_cell.length_a   1.000
_cell.length_b   1.000
_cell.length_c   1.000
_cell.angle_alpha   90.00
_cell.angle_beta   90.00
_cell.angle_gamma   90.00
#
_symmetry.space_group_name_H-M   'P 1'
#
loop_
_entity.id
_entity.type
_entity.pdbx_description
1 polymer ?
#
loop_
_entity_poly.entity_id
_entity_poly.type
_entity_poly.pdbx_seq_one_letter_code
_entity_poly.pdbx_strand_id
1 'polypeptide(L)'
;MKQRKGIFFLLLIVSSIFIRIFIGEPTKVSSSSMEPTIKSGDWLWISKVDYGAILPRRWADIPILNIVTWIPDFRTKDIRTDWGYCRMRGFNKPDIGDIVVFNSPENIDVLLVKRISQIQHANSLIHLDSTNYNNYNDIINQETKAKIKNGVIYINDTICTYYKLRLLSFRR
;
A
#
# COMPACT_ATOMS: atom_id res chain seq x y z
N MET A 1 -4.25 -46.47 -2.32
CA MET A 1 -4.73 -45.35 -1.46
C MET A 1 -3.72 -44.23 -1.19
N LYS A 2 -2.39 -44.44 -1.28
CA LYS A 2 -1.37 -43.43 -0.91
C LYS A 2 -1.25 -42.24 -1.91
N GLN A 3 -1.38 -42.51 -3.21
CA GLN A 3 -1.33 -41.51 -4.29
C GLN A 3 -2.43 -40.43 -4.19
N ARG A 4 -3.68 -40.81 -3.86
CA ARG A 4 -4.82 -39.86 -3.72
C ARG A 4 -4.62 -38.82 -2.61
N LYS A 5 -3.89 -39.19 -1.53
CA LYS A 5 -3.64 -38.27 -0.42
C LYS A 5 -2.62 -37.18 -0.76
N GLY A 6 -1.62 -37.50 -1.60
CA GLY A 6 -0.61 -36.53 -2.03
C GLY A 6 -1.19 -35.42 -2.92
N ILE A 7 -2.05 -35.79 -3.87
CA ILE A 7 -2.76 -34.83 -4.74
C ILE A 7 -3.67 -33.91 -3.92
N PHE A 8 -4.40 -34.47 -2.95
CA PHE A 8 -5.25 -33.67 -2.07
C PHE A 8 -4.46 -32.64 -1.26
N PHE A 9 -3.29 -33.03 -0.73
CA PHE A 9 -2.42 -32.12 0.01
C PHE A 9 -1.85 -30.99 -0.87
N LEU A 10 -1.44 -31.30 -2.11
CA LEU A 10 -0.98 -30.30 -3.06
C LEU A 10 -2.09 -29.29 -3.39
N LEU A 11 -3.32 -29.76 -3.62
CA LEU A 11 -4.47 -28.89 -3.87
C LEU A 11 -4.76 -27.95 -2.69
N LEU A 12 -4.62 -28.44 -1.45
CA LEU A 12 -4.78 -27.60 -0.25
C LEU A 12 -3.72 -26.49 -0.18
N ILE A 13 -2.46 -26.80 -0.47
CA ILE A 13 -1.39 -25.80 -0.49
C ILE A 13 -1.66 -24.74 -1.55
N VAL A 14 -1.95 -25.18 -2.78
CA VAL A 14 -2.24 -24.26 -3.90
C VAL A 14 -3.44 -23.37 -3.59
N SER A 15 -4.51 -23.94 -3.04
CA SER A 15 -5.68 -23.20 -2.61
C SER A 15 -5.35 -22.19 -1.49
N SER A 16 -4.55 -22.57 -0.49
CA SER A 16 -4.13 -21.66 0.59
C SER A 16 -3.33 -20.46 0.08
N ILE A 17 -2.41 -20.69 -0.86
CA ILE A 17 -1.65 -19.63 -1.53
C ILE A 17 -2.61 -18.70 -2.29
N PHE A 18 -3.54 -19.29 -3.05
CA PHE A 18 -4.54 -18.54 -3.80
C PHE A 18 -5.39 -17.65 -2.88
N ILE A 19 -5.87 -18.19 -1.76
CA ILE A 19 -6.66 -17.43 -0.79
C ILE A 19 -5.86 -16.23 -0.25
N ARG A 20 -4.58 -16.42 0.12
CA ARG A 20 -3.77 -15.33 0.67
C ARG A 20 -3.41 -14.24 -0.34
N ILE A 21 -3.20 -14.62 -1.61
CA ILE A 21 -2.89 -13.65 -2.68
C ILE A 21 -4.15 -12.90 -3.09
N PHE A 22 -5.26 -13.59 -3.35
CA PHE A 22 -6.43 -13.02 -4.02
C PHE A 22 -7.58 -12.65 -3.09
N ILE A 23 -7.78 -13.39 -2.00
CA ILE A 23 -8.97 -13.22 -1.16
C ILE A 23 -8.68 -12.25 -0.02
N GLY A 24 -7.68 -12.55 0.79
CA GLY A 24 -7.36 -11.73 1.94
C GLY A 24 -6.36 -12.37 2.87
N GLU A 25 -5.89 -11.55 3.80
CA GLU A 25 -4.98 -12.00 4.84
C GLU A 25 -5.31 -11.33 6.19
N PRO A 26 -5.15 -12.08 7.29
CA PRO A 26 -5.23 -11.50 8.61
C PRO A 26 -3.93 -10.75 8.91
N THR A 27 -4.03 -9.48 9.30
CA THR A 27 -2.91 -8.66 9.75
C THR A 27 -3.11 -8.25 11.20
N LYS A 28 -2.02 -8.08 11.93
CA LYS A 28 -2.04 -7.56 13.30
C LYS A 28 -1.59 -6.11 13.29
N VAL A 29 -2.42 -5.23 13.85
CA VAL A 29 -2.11 -3.80 13.91
C VAL A 29 -1.15 -3.53 15.05
N SER A 30 -0.02 -2.88 14.75
CA SER A 30 0.96 -2.46 15.73
C SER A 30 0.81 -0.99 16.17
N SER A 31 0.07 -0.18 15.41
CA SER A 31 -0.07 1.26 15.65
C SER A 31 -1.32 1.61 16.46
N SER A 32 -1.18 2.49 17.46
CA SER A 32 -2.27 3.07 18.25
C SER A 32 -2.94 4.29 17.59
N SER A 33 -2.53 4.67 16.38
CA SER A 33 -3.04 5.89 15.71
C SER A 33 -4.55 5.87 15.39
N MET A 34 -5.19 4.71 15.45
CA MET A 34 -6.61 4.52 15.13
C MET A 34 -7.48 4.38 16.40
N GLU A 35 -6.92 4.59 17.58
CA GLU A 35 -7.69 4.58 18.83
C GLU A 35 -8.68 5.76 18.86
N PRO A 36 -9.93 5.55 19.30
CA PRO A 36 -10.47 4.35 19.97
C PRO A 36 -11.08 3.30 19.04
N THR A 37 -11.06 3.49 17.72
CA THR A 37 -11.76 2.59 16.77
C THR A 37 -11.09 1.22 16.67
N ILE A 38 -9.75 1.21 16.58
CA ILE A 38 -8.94 -0.01 16.47
C ILE A 38 -7.82 0.10 17.50
N LYS A 39 -7.70 -0.91 18.37
CA LYS A 39 -6.68 -0.91 19.41
C LYS A 39 -5.41 -1.58 18.89
N SER A 40 -4.27 -1.15 19.43
CA SER A 40 -3.02 -1.83 19.14
C SER A 40 -3.09 -3.30 19.58
N GLY A 41 -2.73 -4.21 18.69
CA GLY A 41 -2.80 -5.65 18.91
C GLY A 41 -4.04 -6.34 18.33
N ASP A 42 -5.03 -5.60 17.84
CA ASP A 42 -6.22 -6.17 17.19
C ASP A 42 -5.86 -6.83 15.85
N TRP A 43 -6.63 -7.87 15.51
CA TRP A 43 -6.56 -8.56 14.23
C TRP A 43 -7.54 -7.94 13.23
N LEU A 44 -7.03 -7.54 12.07
CA LEU A 44 -7.84 -7.06 10.95
C LEU A 44 -7.80 -8.05 9.80
N TRP A 45 -8.94 -8.26 9.16
CA TRP A 45 -9.02 -8.97 7.89
C TRP A 45 -8.91 -7.98 6.73
N ILE A 46 -7.85 -8.11 5.93
CA ILE A 46 -7.69 -7.32 4.71
C ILE A 46 -8.43 -8.01 3.57
N SER A 47 -9.53 -7.41 3.09
CA SER A 47 -10.23 -7.89 1.90
C SER A 47 -9.49 -7.44 0.64
N LYS A 48 -8.81 -8.38 -0.02
CA LYS A 48 -8.13 -8.16 -1.32
C LYS A 48 -9.10 -8.31 -2.49
N VAL A 49 -10.21 -9.01 -2.28
CA VAL A 49 -11.31 -9.16 -3.26
C VAL A 49 -11.91 -7.79 -3.58
N ASP A 50 -12.31 -7.04 -2.56
CA ASP A 50 -13.07 -5.80 -2.73
C ASP A 50 -12.24 -4.71 -3.41
N TYR A 51 -11.00 -4.48 -2.94
CA TYR A 51 -10.16 -3.35 -3.39
C TYR A 51 -9.06 -3.73 -4.39
N GLY A 52 -9.00 -5.00 -4.78
CA GLY A 52 -8.03 -5.50 -5.75
C GLY A 52 -6.74 -5.97 -5.09
N ALA A 53 -6.46 -7.26 -5.28
CA ALA A 53 -5.23 -7.90 -4.87
C ALA A 53 -4.01 -7.32 -5.61
N ILE A 54 -2.92 -7.11 -4.87
CA ILE A 54 -1.61 -6.81 -5.44
C ILE A 54 -0.94 -8.15 -5.75
N LEU A 55 -0.51 -8.35 -6.99
CA LEU A 55 0.23 -9.53 -7.36
C LEU A 55 1.64 -9.49 -6.76
N PRO A 56 2.18 -10.64 -6.35
CA PRO A 56 3.55 -10.74 -5.84
C PRO A 56 4.52 -10.28 -6.92
N ARG A 57 5.52 -9.49 -6.53
CA ARG A 57 6.56 -8.99 -7.44
C ARG A 57 7.72 -9.97 -7.55
N ARG A 58 7.90 -10.78 -6.51
CA ARG A 58 8.99 -11.74 -6.33
C ARG A 58 8.48 -13.07 -5.81
N TRP A 59 9.32 -14.11 -5.87
CA TRP A 59 9.02 -15.39 -5.25
C TRP A 59 8.96 -15.29 -3.73
N ALA A 60 9.79 -14.44 -3.11
CA ALA A 60 9.76 -14.20 -1.68
C ALA A 60 8.42 -13.64 -1.16
N ASP A 61 7.67 -12.94 -2.02
CA ASP A 61 6.38 -12.33 -1.64
C ASP A 61 5.24 -13.34 -1.61
N ILE A 62 5.42 -14.51 -2.22
CA ILE A 62 4.38 -15.54 -2.29
C ILE A 62 4.33 -16.30 -0.96
N PRO A 63 3.21 -16.24 -0.22
CA PRO A 63 3.08 -17.00 1.02
C PRO A 63 3.32 -18.49 0.78
N ILE A 64 3.95 -19.18 1.74
CA ILE A 64 4.33 -20.60 1.67
C ILE A 64 5.46 -20.87 0.66
N LEU A 65 5.43 -20.33 -0.56
CA LEU A 65 6.54 -20.49 -1.52
C LEU A 65 7.78 -19.70 -1.11
N ASN A 66 7.63 -18.67 -0.27
CA ASN A 66 8.75 -17.93 0.29
C ASN A 66 9.79 -18.83 0.98
N ILE A 67 9.42 -20.02 1.47
CA ILE A 67 10.37 -20.99 2.07
C ILE A 67 11.46 -21.44 1.09
N VAL A 68 11.19 -21.44 -0.22
CA VAL A 68 12.18 -21.80 -1.26
C VAL A 68 13.32 -20.78 -1.28
N THR A 69 13.04 -19.52 -0.89
CA THR A 69 14.05 -18.45 -0.84
C THR A 69 15.01 -18.56 0.35
N TRP A 70 14.86 -19.55 1.24
CA TRP A 70 15.86 -19.85 2.26
C TRP A 70 17.14 -20.47 1.67
N ILE A 71 17.06 -21.00 0.45
CA ILE A 71 18.22 -21.47 -0.30
C ILE A 71 18.98 -20.23 -0.84
N PRO A 72 20.26 -20.02 -0.47
CA PRO A 72 21.01 -18.81 -0.84
C PRO A 72 21.06 -18.52 -2.34
N ASP A 73 21.26 -19.55 -3.16
CA ASP A 73 21.34 -19.42 -4.62
C ASP A 73 20.03 -18.96 -5.25
N PHE A 74 18.90 -19.40 -4.70
CA PHE A 74 17.58 -18.95 -5.16
C PHE A 74 17.31 -17.53 -4.68
N ARG A 75 17.66 -17.20 -3.43
CA ARG A 75 17.46 -15.86 -2.86
C ARG A 75 18.17 -14.78 -3.65
N THR A 76 19.41 -15.02 -4.06
CA THR A 76 20.19 -14.05 -4.84
C THR A 76 19.61 -13.80 -6.23
N LYS A 77 19.04 -14.83 -6.87
CA LYS A 77 18.32 -14.69 -8.15
C LYS A 77 16.98 -13.97 -7.98
N ASP A 78 16.26 -14.28 -6.90
CA ASP A 78 14.94 -13.68 -6.61
C ASP A 78 15.05 -12.18 -6.33
N ILE A 79 16.06 -11.75 -5.55
CA ILE A 79 16.30 -10.32 -5.26
C ILE A 79 16.51 -9.50 -6.54
N ARG A 80 17.10 -10.11 -7.58
CA ARG A 80 17.33 -9.47 -8.88
C ARG A 80 16.12 -9.50 -9.80
N THR A 81 15.11 -10.29 -9.46
CA THR A 81 13.89 -10.43 -10.25
C THR A 81 12.85 -9.46 -9.68
N ASP A 82 12.23 -8.68 -10.56
CA ASP A 82 11.04 -7.89 -10.22
C ASP A 82 10.07 -8.00 -11.39
N TRP A 83 8.93 -8.66 -11.16
CA TRP A 83 7.87 -8.78 -12.15
C TRP A 83 7.03 -7.51 -12.33
N GLY A 84 7.36 -6.46 -11.57
CA GLY A 84 6.71 -5.17 -11.65
C GLY A 84 5.42 -5.11 -10.82
N TYR A 85 4.94 -3.90 -10.62
CA TYR A 85 3.69 -3.67 -9.91
C TYR A 85 2.49 -4.03 -10.77
N CYS A 86 1.71 -5.01 -10.34
CA CYS A 86 0.42 -5.29 -10.93
C CYS A 86 -0.65 -5.39 -9.83
N ARG A 87 -1.73 -4.64 -10.00
CA ARG A 87 -2.89 -4.68 -9.12
C ARG A 87 -4.10 -5.15 -9.92
N MET A 88 -4.80 -6.13 -9.38
CA MET A 88 -6.06 -6.57 -9.95
C MET A 88 -7.15 -5.53 -9.76
N ARG A 89 -8.16 -5.60 -10.62
CA ARG A 89 -9.35 -4.79 -10.48
C ARG A 89 -10.18 -5.33 -9.31
N GLY A 90 -10.38 -4.48 -8.30
CA GLY A 90 -11.31 -4.76 -7.21
C GLY A 90 -12.77 -4.67 -7.67
N PHE A 91 -13.66 -5.29 -6.91
CA PHE A 91 -15.11 -5.14 -7.11
C PHE A 91 -15.58 -3.73 -6.76
N ASN A 92 -14.98 -3.12 -5.73
CA ASN A 92 -15.31 -1.81 -5.21
C ASN A 92 -14.16 -0.83 -5.40
N LYS A 93 -14.49 0.47 -5.40
CA LYS A 93 -13.51 1.56 -5.36
C LYS A 93 -13.39 2.05 -3.92
N PRO A 94 -12.22 2.54 -3.49
CA PRO A 94 -12.07 3.12 -2.16
C PRO A 94 -12.94 4.37 -2.03
N ASP A 95 -13.68 4.46 -0.94
CA ASP A 95 -14.55 5.60 -0.61
C ASP A 95 -14.07 6.33 0.66
N ILE A 96 -14.58 7.54 0.85
CA ILE A 96 -14.26 8.35 2.03
C ILE A 96 -14.78 7.65 3.28
N GLY A 97 -13.93 7.52 4.30
CA GLY A 97 -14.26 6.86 5.55
C GLY A 97 -13.81 5.39 5.64
N ASP A 98 -13.36 4.79 4.54
CA ASP A 98 -12.80 3.44 4.53
C ASP A 98 -11.49 3.35 5.29
N ILE A 99 -11.25 2.18 5.89
CA ILE A 99 -10.00 1.88 6.58
C ILE A 99 -9.07 1.17 5.60
N VAL A 100 -7.90 1.76 5.37
CA VAL A 100 -6.88 1.24 4.47
C VAL A 100 -5.63 0.86 5.23
N VAL A 101 -5.00 -0.22 4.74
CA VAL A 101 -3.71 -0.70 5.22
C VAL A 101 -2.69 -0.54 4.09
N PHE A 102 -1.57 0.10 4.38
CA PHE A 102 -0.49 0.29 3.41
C PHE A 102 0.87 0.38 4.09
N ASN A 103 1.95 0.11 3.34
CA ASN A 103 3.31 0.21 3.86
C ASN A 103 3.69 1.67 4.09
N SER A 104 4.35 1.95 5.21
CA SER A 104 4.83 3.30 5.53
C SER A 104 5.81 3.80 4.46
N PRO A 105 5.73 5.08 4.05
CA PRO A 105 6.69 5.69 3.14
C PRO A 105 8.10 5.79 3.75
N GLU A 106 8.21 5.90 5.08
CA GLU A 106 9.50 6.00 5.79
C GLU A 106 10.14 4.62 6.00
N ASN A 107 9.31 3.60 6.23
CA ASN A 107 9.77 2.24 6.49
C ASN A 107 8.83 1.21 5.86
N ILE A 108 9.34 0.51 4.84
CA ILE A 108 8.57 -0.43 4.01
C ILE A 108 8.03 -1.61 4.84
N ASP A 109 8.73 -2.01 5.91
CA ASP A 109 8.39 -3.16 6.73
C ASP A 109 7.25 -2.86 7.71
N VAL A 110 6.88 -1.60 7.88
CA VAL A 110 5.83 -1.16 8.79
C VAL A 110 4.51 -0.96 8.04
N LEU A 111 3.48 -1.69 8.44
CA LEU A 111 2.11 -1.49 7.97
C LEU A 111 1.43 -0.38 8.78
N LEU A 112 0.92 0.63 8.08
CA LEU A 112 0.10 1.68 8.63
C LEU A 112 -1.37 1.40 8.36
N VAL A 113 -2.20 1.66 9.37
CA VAL A 113 -3.66 1.60 9.26
C VAL A 113 -4.20 3.01 9.43
N LYS A 114 -4.96 3.48 8.44
CA LYS A 114 -5.54 4.82 8.45
C LYS A 114 -6.93 4.80 7.86
N ARG A 115 -7.71 5.84 8.18
CA ARG A 115 -9.01 6.09 7.56
C ARG A 115 -8.83 7.09 6.41
N ILE A 116 -9.47 6.84 5.28
CA ILE A 116 -9.51 7.78 4.15
C ILE A 116 -10.31 9.01 4.57
N SER A 117 -9.67 10.18 4.65
CA SER A 117 -10.34 11.45 4.89
C SER A 117 -10.83 12.11 3.60
N GLN A 118 -10.02 12.04 2.54
CA GLN A 118 -10.29 12.68 1.26
C GLN A 118 -9.61 11.92 0.13
N ILE A 119 -10.26 11.88 -1.03
CA ILE A 119 -9.73 11.30 -2.26
C ILE A 119 -9.56 12.43 -3.27
N GLN A 120 -8.35 12.57 -3.79
CA GLN A 120 -8.03 13.56 -4.83
C GLN A 120 -7.78 12.85 -6.15
N HIS A 121 -8.37 13.38 -7.22
CA HIS A 121 -8.13 12.88 -8.56
C HIS A 121 -6.88 13.51 -9.16
N ALA A 122 -6.24 12.75 -10.03
CA ALA A 122 -5.21 13.23 -10.92
C ALA A 122 -5.60 14.54 -11.61
N ASN A 123 -4.67 15.49 -11.68
CA ASN A 123 -4.83 16.78 -12.33
C ASN A 123 -5.88 17.72 -11.69
N SER A 124 -6.37 17.42 -10.50
CA SER A 124 -7.22 18.36 -9.75
C SER A 124 -6.43 19.58 -9.29
N LEU A 125 -7.10 20.73 -9.24
CA LEU A 125 -6.57 21.95 -8.65
C LEU A 125 -6.93 21.97 -7.17
N ILE A 126 -5.91 22.08 -6.32
CA ILE A 126 -6.05 22.14 -4.87
C ILE A 126 -5.79 23.57 -4.43
N HIS A 127 -6.71 24.14 -3.66
CA HIS A 127 -6.49 25.42 -2.99
C HIS A 127 -5.55 25.21 -1.79
N LEU A 128 -4.43 25.91 -1.79
CA LEU A 128 -3.43 25.82 -0.74
C LEU A 128 -3.59 26.97 0.25
N ASP A 129 -3.99 26.61 1.46
CA ASP A 129 -4.09 27.51 2.61
C ASP A 129 -3.04 27.15 3.66
N SER A 130 -2.74 28.06 4.58
CA SER A 130 -1.85 27.81 5.72
C SER A 130 -2.33 26.64 6.60
N THR A 131 -3.64 26.40 6.65
CA THR A 131 -4.27 25.28 7.37
C THR A 131 -4.09 23.94 6.65
N ASN A 132 -4.17 23.93 5.31
CA ASN A 132 -4.15 22.73 4.50
C ASN A 132 -2.74 22.35 4.03
N TYR A 133 -1.80 23.30 3.99
CA TYR A 133 -0.45 23.10 3.47
C TYR A 133 0.27 21.93 4.13
N ASN A 134 0.15 21.77 5.46
CA ASN A 134 0.80 20.68 6.18
C ASN A 134 0.38 19.29 5.68
N ASN A 135 -0.87 19.14 5.22
CA ASN A 135 -1.36 17.86 4.68
C ASN A 135 -0.78 17.55 3.29
N TYR A 136 -0.39 18.57 2.53
CA TYR A 136 0.11 18.43 1.16
C TYR A 136 1.63 18.66 1.04
N ASN A 137 2.30 19.12 2.11
CA ASN A 137 3.71 19.49 2.10
C ASN A 137 4.60 18.34 1.61
N ASP A 138 4.35 17.11 2.04
CA ASP A 138 5.14 15.94 1.63
C ASP A 138 4.99 15.64 0.14
N ILE A 139 3.79 15.82 -0.42
CA ILE A 139 3.52 15.62 -1.85
C ILE A 139 4.18 16.74 -2.67
N ILE A 140 4.02 18.00 -2.24
CA ILE A 140 4.55 19.16 -2.96
C ILE A 140 6.09 19.14 -2.95
N ASN A 141 6.71 18.79 -1.82
CA ASN A 141 8.17 18.73 -1.67
C ASN A 141 8.83 17.62 -2.49
N GLN A 142 8.10 16.55 -2.81
CA GLN A 142 8.58 15.52 -3.72
C GLN A 142 8.71 16.03 -5.16
N GLU A 143 7.84 16.96 -5.58
CA GLU A 143 7.84 17.50 -6.95
C GLU A 143 8.62 18.81 -7.09
N THR A 144 8.57 19.68 -6.08
CA THR A 144 9.05 21.06 -6.14
C THR A 144 9.61 21.53 -4.80
N LYS A 145 10.47 22.55 -4.81
CA LYS A 145 10.90 23.18 -3.55
C LYS A 145 9.82 24.15 -3.09
N ALA A 146 9.00 23.72 -2.13
CA ALA A 146 8.03 24.60 -1.48
C ALA A 146 8.59 25.17 -0.17
N LYS A 147 8.26 26.43 0.09
CA LYS A 147 8.61 27.13 1.33
C LYS A 147 7.44 27.99 1.77
N ILE A 148 7.15 27.99 3.07
CA ILE A 148 6.27 28.98 3.67
C ILE A 148 7.12 30.14 4.19
N LYS A 149 6.74 31.37 3.85
CA LYS A 149 7.25 32.58 4.51
C LYS A 149 6.08 33.50 4.83
N ASN A 150 5.96 33.92 6.10
CA ASN A 150 4.94 34.86 6.59
C ASN A 150 3.49 34.47 6.22
N GLY A 151 3.16 33.16 6.26
CA GLY A 151 1.82 32.66 5.94
C GLY A 151 1.51 32.57 4.44
N VAL A 152 2.44 32.95 3.57
CA VAL A 152 2.33 32.83 2.11
C VAL A 152 3.15 31.63 1.65
N ILE A 153 2.55 30.83 0.76
CA ILE A 153 3.16 29.61 0.21
C ILE A 153 3.88 29.96 -1.07
N TYR A 154 5.18 29.66 -1.10
CA TYR A 154 6.05 29.84 -2.25
C TYR A 154 6.38 28.48 -2.85
N ILE A 155 6.05 28.28 -4.12
CA ILE A 155 6.46 27.11 -4.90
C ILE A 155 7.40 27.61 -5.99
N ASN A 156 8.64 27.12 -6.00
CA ASN A 156 9.69 27.58 -6.93
C ASN A 156 9.84 29.12 -6.95
N ASP A 157 9.82 29.73 -5.77
CA ASP A 157 9.91 31.18 -5.53
C ASP A 157 8.75 32.03 -6.10
N THR A 158 7.66 31.39 -6.59
CA THR A 158 6.41 32.06 -6.97
C THR A 158 5.32 31.87 -5.92
N ILE A 159 4.47 32.89 -5.74
CA ILE A 159 3.31 32.80 -4.85
C ILE A 159 2.26 31.91 -5.53
N CYS A 160 1.85 30.83 -4.86
CA CYS A 160 0.88 29.89 -5.40
C CYS A 160 -0.30 29.71 -4.44
N THR A 161 -1.49 30.11 -4.89
CA THR A 161 -2.77 29.85 -4.22
C THR A 161 -3.38 28.52 -4.65
N TYR A 162 -3.09 28.09 -5.88
CA TYR A 162 -3.56 26.84 -6.45
C TYR A 162 -2.40 25.96 -6.86
N TYR A 163 -2.47 24.68 -6.49
CA TYR A 163 -1.52 23.67 -6.92
C TYR A 163 -2.23 22.60 -7.74
N LYS A 164 -1.70 22.32 -8.94
CA LYS A 164 -2.21 21.27 -9.80
C LYS A 164 -1.56 19.96 -9.41
N LEU A 165 -2.35 19.04 -8.83
CA LEU A 165 -1.88 17.72 -8.45
C LEU A 165 -1.52 16.94 -9.71
N ARG A 166 -0.23 16.70 -9.97
CA ARG A 166 0.15 15.79 -11.06
C ARG A 166 -0.01 14.35 -10.56
N LEU A 167 -0.34 13.44 -11.48
CA LEU A 167 -0.24 12.02 -11.19
C LEU A 167 1.22 11.75 -10.84
N LEU A 168 1.50 11.58 -9.55
CA LEU A 168 2.64 10.82 -9.14
C LEU A 168 2.44 9.45 -9.77
N SER A 169 3.16 9.19 -10.87
CA SER A 169 3.60 7.84 -11.14
C SER A 169 4.37 7.47 -9.89
N PHE A 170 3.71 6.83 -8.93
CA PHE A 170 4.36 6.10 -7.86
C PHE A 170 5.08 4.95 -8.56
N ARG A 171 6.18 5.28 -9.23
CA ARG A 171 7.12 4.35 -9.79
C ARG A 171 7.83 3.78 -8.57
N ARG A 172 7.17 2.80 -7.94
CA ARG A 172 7.75 1.92 -6.94
C ARG A 172 8.42 0.76 -7.64
#